data_AF-A0A0D8IUR1-F1
#
_entry.id   AF-A0A0D8IUR1-F1
#
_cell.length_a   1.000
_cell.length_b   1.000
_cell.length_c   1.000
_cell.angle_alpha   90.00
_cell.angle_beta   90.00
_cell.angle_gamma   90.00
#
_symmetry.space_group_name_H-M   'P 1'
#
loop_
_entity.id
_entity.type
_entity.pdbx_description
1 polymer ?
#
loop_
_entity_poly.entity_id
_entity_poly.type
_entity_poly.pdbx_seq_one_letter_code
_entity_poly.pdbx_strand_id
1 'polypeptide(L)'
;MQIVCADAPFLSSPPVTEEKNVGFALPPRGDHFKAYQYLTGRGVCDEVLAFCFHTGRVYGTNRKTAEREYTNCVFVGFDESGNPAHARLRGV
;
A
#
# COMPACT_ATOMS: atom_id res chain seq x y z
N MET A 1 1.71 -23.73 56.50
CA MET A 1 2.25 -23.28 55.20
C MET A 1 1.12 -22.59 54.45
N GLN A 2 1.07 -21.25 54.48
CA GLN A 2 -0.02 -20.47 53.88
C GLN A 2 0.46 -19.96 52.53
N ILE A 3 -0.22 -20.34 51.46
CA ILE A 3 0.06 -19.87 50.10
C ILE A 3 -0.67 -18.53 49.96
N VAL A 4 0.07 -17.44 49.79
CA VAL A 4 -0.48 -16.13 49.46
C VAL A 4 -0.60 -16.04 47.93
N CYS A 5 -1.83 -16.10 47.43
CA CYS A 5 -2.13 -15.73 46.05
C CYS A 5 -2.08 -14.20 45.96
N ALA A 6 -1.15 -13.65 45.18
CA ALA A 6 -1.10 -12.22 44.92
C ALA A 6 -2.17 -11.83 43.88
N ASP A 7 -3.09 -10.95 44.26
CA ASP A 7 -4.02 -10.28 43.34
C ASP A 7 -3.21 -9.35 42.42
N ALA A 8 -3.03 -9.76 41.16
CA ALA A 8 -2.50 -8.88 40.13
C ALA A 8 -3.59 -7.88 39.72
N PRO A 9 -3.35 -6.56 39.78
CA PRO A 9 -4.35 -5.60 39.34
C PRO A 9 -4.59 -5.78 37.84
N PHE A 10 -5.87 -5.97 37.49
CA PHE A 10 -6.33 -6.01 36.11
C PHE A 10 -6.00 -4.66 35.45
N LEU A 11 -4.91 -4.62 34.67
CA LEU A 11 -4.57 -3.48 33.83
C LEU A 11 -5.65 -3.35 32.77
N SER A 12 -6.60 -2.43 32.95
CA SER A 12 -7.57 -2.10 31.91
C SER A 12 -6.82 -1.45 30.74
N SER A 13 -7.03 -1.98 29.53
CA SER A 13 -6.50 -1.39 28.30
C SER A 13 -6.87 0.10 28.22
N PRO A 14 -5.99 0.97 27.70
CA PRO A 14 -6.35 2.35 27.43
C PRO A 14 -7.58 2.42 26.53
N PRO A 15 -8.42 3.45 26.66
CA PRO A 15 -9.60 3.62 25.82
C PRO A 15 -9.20 3.59 24.35
N VAL A 16 -9.87 2.76 23.56
CA VAL A 16 -9.68 2.70 22.11
C VAL A 16 -10.17 4.04 21.56
N THR A 17 -9.22 4.91 21.18
CA THR A 17 -9.54 6.10 20.39
C THR A 17 -10.15 5.63 19.09
N GLU A 18 -11.40 6.02 18.79
CA GLU A 18 -12.00 5.72 17.50
C GLU A 18 -11.13 6.30 16.39
N GLU A 19 -10.41 5.44 15.67
CA GLU A 19 -9.66 5.85 14.49
C GLU A 19 -10.67 6.37 13.48
N LYS A 20 -10.65 7.69 13.25
CA LYS A 20 -11.46 8.34 12.21
C LYS A 20 -11.30 7.53 10.93
N ASN A 21 -12.40 7.02 10.38
CA ASN A 21 -12.40 6.21 9.17
C ASN A 21 -11.93 7.09 8.00
N VAL A 22 -10.63 7.13 7.77
CA VAL A 22 -10.02 7.81 6.62
C VAL A 22 -10.28 6.86 5.46
N GLY A 23 -11.26 7.18 4.63
CA GLY A 23 -11.62 6.34 3.48
C GLY A 23 -10.41 5.98 2.61
N PHE A 24 -10.56 4.97 1.77
CA PHE A 24 -9.49 4.51 0.88
C PHE A 24 -8.91 5.65 0.04
N ALA A 25 -7.58 5.76 0.02
CA ALA A 25 -6.83 6.72 -0.77
C ALA A 25 -5.67 6.05 -1.49
N LEU A 26 -5.43 6.46 -2.73
CA LEU A 26 -4.33 5.96 -3.54
C LEU A 26 -2.97 6.52 -3.06
N PRO A 27 -1.89 5.73 -3.15
CA PRO A 27 -0.53 6.24 -2.99
C PRO A 27 -0.23 7.41 -3.95
N PRO A 28 0.62 8.38 -3.56
CA PRO A 28 1.01 9.46 -4.45
C PRO A 28 1.68 8.92 -5.71
N ARG A 29 1.48 9.57 -6.86
CA ARG A 29 2.18 9.22 -8.09
C ARG A 29 3.65 9.65 -8.01
N GLY A 30 4.53 8.88 -8.63
CA GLY A 30 5.98 9.05 -8.65
C GLY A 30 6.56 8.65 -10.01
N ASP A 31 7.72 8.00 -10.02
CA ASP A 31 8.45 7.68 -11.26
C ASP A 31 7.81 6.49 -12.01
N HIS A 32 7.08 6.80 -13.08
CA HIS A 32 6.44 5.80 -13.94
C HIS A 32 7.44 5.06 -14.82
N PHE A 33 8.56 5.68 -15.20
CA PHE A 33 9.51 5.10 -16.13
C PHE A 33 10.24 3.90 -15.49
N LYS A 34 10.67 4.04 -14.22
CA LYS A 34 11.24 2.92 -13.46
C LYS A 34 10.25 1.78 -13.26
N ALA A 35 8.99 2.10 -12.95
CA ALA A 35 7.93 1.11 -12.82
C ALA A 35 7.68 0.37 -14.15
N TYR A 36 7.71 1.09 -15.28
CA TYR A 36 7.56 0.53 -16.61
C TYR A 36 8.71 -0.42 -16.94
N GLN A 37 9.96 0.05 -16.84
CA GLN A 37 11.16 -0.75 -17.09
C GLN A 37 11.19 -2.02 -16.23
N TYR A 38 10.81 -1.91 -14.96
CA TYR A 38 10.74 -3.05 -14.06
C TYR A 38 9.77 -4.13 -14.56
N LEU A 39 8.56 -3.74 -14.98
CA LEU A 39 7.56 -4.69 -15.45
C LEU A 39 7.91 -5.27 -16.83
N THR A 40 8.49 -4.47 -17.72
CA THR A 40 9.04 -4.95 -18.99
C THR A 40 10.14 -5.99 -18.74
N GLY A 41 11.06 -5.71 -17.80
CA GLY A 41 12.12 -6.65 -17.39
C GLY A 41 11.59 -7.93 -16.71
N ARG A 42 10.32 -7.92 -16.27
CA ARG A 42 9.60 -9.11 -15.77
C ARG A 42 8.82 -9.85 -16.85
N GLY A 43 8.92 -9.43 -18.11
CA GLY A 43 8.27 -10.07 -19.25
C GLY A 43 6.81 -9.68 -19.45
N VAL A 44 6.34 -8.57 -18.86
CA VAL A 44 5.01 -8.05 -19.18
C VAL A 44 5.06 -7.36 -20.55
N CYS A 45 4.14 -7.75 -21.44
CA CYS A 45 4.06 -7.22 -22.80
C CYS A 45 3.89 -5.69 -22.81
N ASP A 46 4.58 -5.04 -23.75
CA ASP A 46 4.59 -3.58 -23.91
C ASP A 46 3.19 -3.01 -24.14
N GLU A 47 2.38 -3.64 -24.99
CA GLU A 47 1.00 -3.21 -25.27
C GLU A 47 0.11 -3.27 -24.01
N VAL A 48 0.29 -4.31 -23.19
CA VAL A 48 -0.43 -4.47 -21.92
C VAL A 48 -0.01 -3.39 -20.92
N LEU A 49 1.29 -3.09 -20.84
CA LEU A 49 1.81 -2.03 -19.99
C LEU A 49 1.31 -0.67 -20.45
N ALA A 50 1.39 -0.36 -21.74
CA ALA A 50 0.88 0.88 -22.32
C ALA A 50 -0.60 1.09 -21.94
N PHE A 51 -1.45 0.07 -22.13
CA PHE A 51 -2.85 0.13 -21.71
C PHE A 51 -3.02 0.36 -20.20
N CYS A 52 -2.29 -0.39 -19.38
CA CYS A 52 -2.40 -0.31 -17.92
C CYS A 52 -1.94 1.04 -17.36
N PHE A 53 -0.83 1.60 -17.87
CA PHE A 53 -0.34 2.92 -17.48
C PHE A 53 -1.25 4.03 -18.00
N HIS A 54 -1.71 3.94 -19.24
CA HIS A 54 -2.62 4.93 -19.82
C HIS A 54 -3.95 5.01 -19.07
N THR A 55 -4.50 3.86 -18.68
CA THR A 55 -5.78 3.79 -17.94
C THR A 55 -5.63 3.91 -16.42
N GLY A 56 -4.41 4.11 -15.90
CA GLY A 56 -4.16 4.26 -14.47
C GLY A 56 -4.31 2.98 -13.64
N ARG A 57 -4.41 1.80 -14.28
CA ARG A 57 -4.37 0.48 -13.61
C ARG A 57 -3.01 0.19 -13.00
N VAL A 58 -1.95 0.75 -13.58
CA VAL A 58 -0.60 0.70 -13.04
C VAL A 58 0.01 2.08 -13.06
N TYR A 59 0.72 2.45 -11.99
CA TYR A 59 1.56 3.64 -11.98
C TYR A 59 2.75 3.45 -11.02
N GLY A 60 3.78 4.29 -11.14
CA GLY A 60 4.91 4.30 -10.21
C GLY A 60 4.63 5.19 -9.00
N THR A 61 5.06 4.79 -7.80
CA THR A 61 5.06 5.65 -6.60
C THR A 61 6.45 5.65 -5.97
N ASN A 62 6.86 6.77 -5.40
CA ASN A 62 8.14 6.88 -4.71
C ASN A 62 7.89 6.86 -3.20
N ARG A 63 8.65 6.05 -2.48
CA ARG A 63 8.67 6.05 -1.03
C ARG A 63 10.07 6.42 -0.56
N LYS A 64 10.13 7.41 0.32
CA LYS A 64 11.37 7.89 0.92
C LYS A 64 11.50 7.37 2.35
N THR A 65 12.68 6.89 2.68
CA THR A 65 13.13 6.59 4.04
C THR A 65 14.26 7.54 4.40
N ALA A 66 14.72 7.53 5.65
CA ALA A 66 15.87 8.34 6.07
C ALA A 66 17.14 8.06 5.25
N GLU A 67 17.28 6.83 4.73
CA GLU A 67 18.50 6.35 4.10
C GLU A 67 18.38 6.24 2.57
N ARG A 68 17.18 5.97 2.03
CA ARG A 68 16.98 5.63 0.61
C ARG A 68 15.63 6.08 0.08
N GLU A 69 15.57 6.32 -1.22
CA GLU A 69 14.33 6.45 -1.99
C GLU A 69 14.18 5.22 -2.89
N TYR A 70 13.01 4.59 -2.85
CA TYR A 70 12.68 3.45 -3.70
C TYR A 70 11.36 3.67 -4.42
N THR A 71 11.31 3.19 -5.66
CA THR A 71 10.10 3.19 -6.48
C THR A 71 9.33 1.90 -6.23
N ASN A 72 8.01 1.98 -6.22
CA ASN A 72 7.12 0.83 -6.27
C ASN A 72 6.20 0.95 -7.50
N CYS A 73 5.77 -0.19 -8.04
CA CYS A 73 4.60 -0.26 -8.88
C CYS A 73 3.35 -0.29 -8.00
N VAL A 74 2.38 0.57 -8.28
CA VAL A 74 1.04 0.52 -7.71
C VAL A 74 0.11 -0.11 -8.74
N PHE A 75 -0.58 -1.17 -8.33
CA PHE A 75 -1.66 -1.79 -9.10
C PHE A 75 -2.99 -1.33 -8.51
N VAL A 76 -3.80 -0.66 -9.32
CA VAL A 76 -5.10 -0.13 -8.93
C VAL A 76 -6.18 -1.04 -9.46
N GLY A 77 -7.10 -1.44 -8.61
CA GLY A 77 -8.36 -2.02 -9.05
C GLY A 77 -9.53 -1.11 -8.76
N PHE A 78 -10.51 -1.23 -9.64
CA PHE A 78 -11.65 -0.35 -9.74
C PHE A 78 -12.92 -1.09 -9.34
N ASP A 79 -13.89 -0.37 -8.80
CA ASP A 79 -15.24 -0.89 -8.60
C ASP A 79 -16.02 -0.96 -9.93
N GLU A 80 -17.28 -1.40 -9.86
CA GLU A 80 -18.18 -1.51 -11.02
C GLU A 80 -18.50 -0.15 -11.66
N SER A 81 -18.36 0.95 -10.91
CA SER A 81 -18.55 2.32 -11.41
C SER A 81 -17.27 2.91 -12.01
N GLY A 82 -16.15 2.17 -11.98
CA GLY A 82 -14.87 2.63 -12.50
C GLY A 82 -14.08 3.52 -11.54
N ASN A 83 -14.43 3.56 -10.25
CA ASN A 83 -13.68 4.30 -9.24
C ASN A 83 -12.59 3.44 -8.61
N PRO A 84 -11.40 3.99 -8.27
CA PRO A 84 -10.39 3.26 -7.52
C PRO A 84 -10.92 2.80 -6.17
N ALA A 85 -10.92 1.48 -5.93
CA ALA A 85 -11.45 0.88 -4.71
C ALA A 85 -10.37 0.14 -3.90
N HIS A 86 -9.26 -0.23 -4.54
CA HIS A 86 -8.13 -0.89 -3.89
C HIS A 86 -6.82 -0.64 -4.61
N ALA A 87 -5.71 -0.73 -3.87
CA ALA A 87 -4.37 -0.63 -4.41
C ALA A 87 -3.42 -1.67 -3.78
N ARG A 88 -2.51 -2.21 -4.60
CA ARG A 88 -1.44 -3.12 -4.18
C ARG A 88 -0.09 -2.55 -4.62
N LEU A 89 0.89 -2.62 -3.73
CA LEU A 89 2.27 -2.20 -4.00
C LEU A 89 3.14 -3.42 -4.30
N ARG A 90 3.98 -3.32 -5.33
CA ARG A 90 5.17 -4.17 -5.50
C ARG A 90 6.37 -3.23 -5.54
N GLY A 91 7.45 -3.53 -4.80
CA GLY A 91 8.79 -2.93 -4.98
C GLY A 91 9.20 -2.75 -6.45
N VAL A 92 10.25 -2.01 -6.73
CA VAL A 92 10.94 -2.06 -8.03
C VAL A 92 12.34 -2.59 -7.76
#